data_AF-A0ABD0VVW7-F1
#
_entry.id   AF-A0ABD0VVW7-F1
#
_cell.length_a   1.000
_cell.length_b   1.000
_cell.length_c   1.000
_cell.angle_alpha   90.00
_cell.angle_beta   90.00
_cell.angle_gamma   90.00
#
_symmetry.space_group_name_H-M   'P 1'
#
loop_
_entity.id
_entity.type
_entity.pdbx_description
1 polymer ?
#
loop_
_entity_poly.entity_id
_entity_poly.type
_entity_poly.pdbx_seq_one_letter_code
_entity_poly.pdbx_strand_id
1 'polypeptide(L)'
;MATRLQFENCCDIGVFSKLTNAYCLVAIGGSENFYSVFESEFVDIIPVVKTSMAGTRIIGRMCVGNKNGLLVPHNITDQELQHLRNSLPDQVIVQRVEEKLSALGNCIACNDHVALTHPDLDRETEDLIADILGVEVFRQTVAGNILVGSYCTFSNKGGLVHPHTSIEDLDELSTLLQVPLVAGTVNRGRGIEIARVASSAPWWLFDFAPSTTVPFLPDRKLGNFDRKQQRKLAVKVFSTYWQSIMATRLQFENCCDIGVFSKLTNAYCLVAIGGSENFYSVFESELADVIPVVKTSIAGTRIIGRMCAGNKNGLLVPHSTTDQELQHLRNSLPDQVIVQRIEEKLSALGNCIACNDHVALTHPDLDRETEDLIADILGVEVFRQAVAGNILVGSYCTFSNKGGLVHPHTSIEDLDELSTLLQVPLVAGTVNRGSEVIAAGMTVNDWTAFCGLDTTATELSVIESVFKLREAQPNMIVDEMRKSLIDSYV
;
A
#
# COMPACT_ATOMS: atom_id res chain seq x y z
N MET A 1 29.93 3.91 -5.11
CA MET A 1 29.08 4.94 -5.74
C MET A 1 27.65 4.42 -5.71
N ALA A 2 26.65 5.26 -5.44
CA ALA A 2 25.25 4.84 -5.41
C ALA A 2 24.46 5.74 -6.36
N THR A 3 23.89 5.15 -7.42
CA THR A 3 23.16 5.86 -8.47
C THR A 3 21.67 5.59 -8.33
N ARG A 4 20.84 6.63 -8.46
CA ARG A 4 19.38 6.50 -8.36
C ARG A 4 18.80 6.18 -9.72
N LEU A 5 18.01 5.11 -9.79
CA LEU A 5 17.35 4.65 -11.02
C LEU A 5 15.87 4.41 -10.79
N GLN A 6 15.12 4.34 -11.87
CA GLN A 6 13.70 4.02 -11.87
C GLN A 6 13.39 3.19 -13.11
N PHE A 7 12.66 2.08 -12.94
CA PHE A 7 12.22 1.21 -14.02
C PHE A 7 10.70 1.32 -14.15
N GLU A 8 10.18 1.81 -15.29
CA GLU A 8 8.73 1.96 -15.55
C GLU A 8 7.97 2.59 -14.36
N ASN A 9 8.49 3.69 -13.81
CA ASN A 9 7.99 4.39 -12.62
C ASN A 9 8.11 3.63 -11.27
N CYS A 10 8.66 2.41 -11.25
CA CYS A 10 8.97 1.65 -10.04
C CYS A 10 10.39 1.93 -9.53
N CYS A 11 10.54 2.11 -8.21
CA CYS A 11 11.82 2.34 -7.54
C CYS A 11 12.47 1.04 -7.01
N ASP A 12 11.83 -0.12 -7.17
CA ASP A 12 12.31 -1.40 -6.67
C ASP A 12 13.23 -2.08 -7.71
N ILE A 13 14.35 -1.41 -8.02
CA ILE A 13 15.28 -1.80 -9.10
C ILE A 13 15.78 -3.25 -8.94
N GLY A 14 16.02 -3.70 -7.69
CA GLY A 14 16.50 -5.06 -7.41
C GLY A 14 15.51 -6.18 -7.78
N VAL A 15 14.27 -5.84 -8.15
CA VAL A 15 13.30 -6.78 -8.72
C VAL A 15 13.58 -7.03 -10.20
N PHE A 16 14.07 -6.01 -10.91
CA PHE A 16 14.24 -5.99 -12.36
C PHE A 16 15.69 -6.20 -12.81
N SER A 17 16.65 -6.04 -11.90
CA SER A 17 18.06 -6.30 -12.18
C SER A 17 18.73 -7.14 -11.12
N LYS A 18 19.77 -7.86 -11.52
CA LYS A 18 20.68 -8.59 -10.64
C LYS A 18 22.11 -8.21 -10.98
N LEU A 19 22.79 -7.60 -10.01
CA LEU A 19 24.19 -7.19 -10.15
C LEU A 19 25.08 -8.17 -9.38
N THR A 20 26.12 -8.65 -10.04
CA THR A 20 27.20 -9.43 -9.43
C THR A 20 28.54 -8.81 -9.80
N ASN A 21 29.63 -9.31 -9.22
CA ASN A 21 30.99 -8.86 -9.58
C ASN A 21 31.44 -9.34 -10.97
N ALA A 22 30.74 -10.30 -11.59
CA ALA A 22 31.14 -10.90 -12.86
C ALA A 22 30.19 -10.56 -14.02
N TYR A 23 28.92 -10.24 -13.74
CA TYR A 23 27.90 -9.93 -14.75
C TYR A 23 26.73 -9.15 -14.14
N CYS A 24 25.99 -8.44 -15.00
CA CYS A 24 24.75 -7.75 -14.65
C CYS A 24 23.61 -8.27 -15.52
N LEU A 25 22.52 -8.70 -14.91
CA LEU A 25 21.29 -9.07 -15.60
C LEU A 25 20.26 -7.95 -15.47
N VAL A 26 19.62 -7.59 -16.57
CA VAL A 26 18.65 -6.50 -16.62
C VAL A 26 17.40 -6.93 -17.39
N ALA A 27 16.23 -6.61 -16.85
CA ALA A 27 14.94 -6.91 -17.46
C ALA A 27 14.77 -6.21 -18.82
N ILE A 28 14.23 -6.94 -19.79
CA ILE A 28 13.73 -6.35 -21.05
C ILE A 28 12.50 -5.45 -20.78
N GLY A 29 12.32 -4.43 -21.62
CA GLY A 29 11.21 -3.48 -21.52
C GLY A 29 11.48 -2.17 -20.75
N GLY A 30 12.69 -1.98 -20.22
CA GLY A 30 13.10 -0.71 -19.60
C GLY A 30 13.21 0.47 -20.57
N SER A 31 13.26 1.69 -20.03
CA SER A 31 13.51 2.91 -20.82
C SER A 31 14.97 3.01 -21.28
N GLU A 32 15.24 3.75 -22.36
CA GLU A 32 16.62 3.97 -22.82
C GLU A 32 17.50 4.62 -21.74
N ASN A 33 16.93 5.53 -20.94
CA ASN A 33 17.60 6.13 -19.79
C ASN A 33 18.00 5.11 -18.71
N PHE A 34 17.22 4.04 -18.55
CA PHE A 34 17.54 3.00 -17.59
C PHE A 34 18.72 2.15 -18.06
N TYR A 35 18.72 1.73 -19.34
CA TYR A 35 19.83 0.96 -19.89
C TYR A 35 21.11 1.78 -20.04
N SER A 36 21.00 3.05 -20.42
CA SER A 36 22.18 3.90 -20.62
C SER A 36 23.01 4.08 -19.35
N VAL A 37 22.39 4.03 -18.17
CA VAL A 37 23.14 4.08 -16.90
C VAL A 37 23.93 2.79 -16.67
N PHE A 38 23.34 1.62 -16.88
CA PHE A 38 24.08 0.36 -16.76
C PHE A 38 25.17 0.24 -17.82
N GLU A 39 24.89 0.65 -19.05
CA GLU A 39 25.89 0.62 -20.12
C GLU A 39 27.02 1.61 -19.83
N SER A 40 26.74 2.87 -19.52
CA SER A 40 27.78 3.86 -19.21
C SER A 40 28.64 3.53 -17.98
N GLU A 41 28.07 2.92 -16.94
CA GLU A 41 28.82 2.56 -15.73
C GLU A 41 29.62 1.25 -15.90
N PHE A 42 29.14 0.30 -16.71
CA PHE A 42 29.67 -1.07 -16.74
C PHE A 42 30.25 -1.54 -18.10
N VAL A 43 30.20 -0.73 -19.16
CA VAL A 43 30.62 -1.09 -20.55
C VAL A 43 31.98 -1.79 -20.65
N ASP A 44 32.93 -1.50 -19.75
CA ASP A 44 34.29 -2.09 -19.75
C ASP A 44 34.61 -2.94 -18.50
N ILE A 45 33.64 -3.17 -17.60
CA ILE A 45 33.88 -3.84 -16.30
C ILE A 45 33.18 -5.20 -16.24
N ILE A 46 31.88 -5.25 -16.58
CA ILE A 46 31.09 -6.49 -16.54
C ILE A 46 30.09 -6.51 -17.71
N PRO A 47 29.80 -7.69 -18.29
CA PRO A 47 28.75 -7.83 -19.29
C PRO A 47 27.37 -7.51 -18.71
N VAL A 48 26.63 -6.63 -19.40
CA VAL A 48 25.23 -6.28 -19.11
C VAL A 48 24.33 -7.06 -20.06
N VAL A 49 23.62 -8.07 -19.55
CA VAL A 49 22.76 -8.95 -20.34
C VAL A 49 21.30 -8.55 -20.15
N LYS A 50 20.65 -8.19 -21.26
CA LYS A 50 19.21 -7.92 -21.31
C LYS A 50 18.47 -9.23 -21.57
N THR A 51 17.57 -9.62 -20.67
CA THR A 51 16.81 -10.88 -20.81
C THR A 51 15.43 -10.79 -20.16
N SER A 52 14.56 -11.76 -20.45
CA SER A 52 13.44 -12.14 -19.59
C SER A 52 13.79 -13.44 -18.87
N MET A 53 13.05 -13.74 -17.79
CA MET A 53 13.19 -15.01 -17.07
C MET A 53 11.81 -15.64 -16.94
N ALA A 54 11.62 -16.81 -17.56
CA ALA A 54 10.36 -17.54 -17.58
C ALA A 54 9.19 -16.69 -18.11
N GLY A 55 9.45 -15.87 -19.14
CA GLY A 55 8.46 -14.95 -19.71
C GLY A 55 8.13 -13.73 -18.84
N THR A 56 8.79 -13.55 -17.69
CA THR A 56 8.56 -12.42 -16.79
C THR A 56 9.71 -11.41 -16.83
N ARG A 57 9.42 -10.17 -16.42
CA ARG A 57 10.40 -9.07 -16.29
C ARG A 57 11.07 -9.02 -14.91
N ILE A 58 10.76 -9.95 -14.00
CA ILE A 58 11.14 -9.89 -12.58
C ILE A 58 12.42 -10.70 -12.34
N ILE A 59 13.51 -10.37 -13.05
CA ILE A 59 14.74 -11.16 -13.03
C ILE A 59 15.33 -11.31 -11.62
N GLY A 60 15.44 -10.21 -10.87
CA GLY A 60 16.17 -10.17 -9.61
C GLY A 60 15.59 -11.08 -8.53
N ARG A 61 14.28 -11.40 -8.60
CA ARG A 61 13.64 -12.38 -7.71
C ARG A 61 13.67 -13.80 -8.25
N MET A 62 13.71 -13.97 -9.56
CA MET A 62 13.67 -15.29 -10.17
C MET A 62 15.05 -15.96 -10.17
N CYS A 63 16.14 -15.18 -10.14
CA CYS A 63 17.50 -15.72 -10.16
C CYS A 63 18.37 -15.25 -8.99
N VAL A 64 19.35 -16.08 -8.66
CA VAL A 64 20.39 -15.80 -7.67
C VAL A 64 21.72 -16.24 -8.23
N GLY A 65 22.78 -15.47 -8.01
CA GLY A 65 24.09 -15.83 -8.51
C GLY A 65 25.18 -14.95 -7.95
N ASN A 66 26.40 -15.46 -8.08
CA ASN A 66 27.64 -14.83 -7.67
C ASN A 66 28.65 -14.88 -8.84
N LYS A 67 29.93 -14.62 -8.59
CA LYS A 67 30.95 -14.67 -9.66
C LYS A 67 31.14 -16.06 -10.30
N ASN A 68 30.76 -17.14 -9.61
CA ASN A 68 31.02 -18.53 -10.01
C ASN A 68 29.82 -19.17 -10.72
N GLY A 69 28.59 -18.78 -10.36
CA GLY A 69 27.40 -19.44 -10.89
C GLY A 69 26.12 -18.62 -10.80
N LEU A 70 25.15 -18.97 -11.65
CA LEU A 70 23.81 -18.40 -11.72
C LEU A 70 22.77 -19.53 -11.61
N LEU A 71 21.96 -19.45 -10.57
CA LEU A 71 20.80 -20.29 -10.35
C LEU A 71 19.57 -19.66 -11.00
N VAL A 72 18.91 -20.44 -11.85
CA VAL A 72 17.72 -20.04 -12.58
C VAL A 72 16.57 -21.00 -12.28
N PRO A 73 15.31 -20.55 -12.35
CA PRO A 73 14.17 -21.38 -12.00
C PRO A 73 13.92 -22.44 -13.08
N HIS A 74 13.31 -23.57 -12.70
CA HIS A 74 13.00 -24.67 -13.62
C HIS A 74 12.08 -24.27 -14.79
N ASN A 75 11.25 -23.23 -14.62
CA ASN A 75 10.28 -22.75 -15.61
C ASN A 75 10.89 -21.87 -16.71
N ILE A 76 12.20 -21.65 -16.73
CA ILE A 76 12.89 -20.90 -17.78
C ILE A 76 12.86 -21.65 -19.11
N THR A 77 12.61 -20.92 -20.21
CA THR A 77 12.62 -21.54 -21.55
C THR A 77 14.03 -21.96 -21.97
N ASP A 78 14.16 -22.96 -22.84
CA ASP A 78 15.47 -23.40 -23.35
C ASP A 78 16.17 -22.30 -24.18
N GLN A 79 15.39 -21.44 -24.83
CA GLN A 79 15.91 -20.29 -25.58
C GLN A 79 16.53 -19.24 -24.65
N GLU A 80 15.85 -18.87 -23.56
CA GLU A 80 16.39 -17.95 -22.54
C GLU A 80 17.63 -18.54 -21.87
N LEU A 81 17.63 -19.84 -21.56
CA LEU A 81 18.79 -20.50 -20.94
C LEU A 81 20.01 -20.48 -21.87
N GLN A 82 19.82 -20.76 -23.17
CA GLN A 82 20.92 -20.72 -24.13
C GLN A 82 21.43 -19.29 -24.34
N HIS A 83 20.54 -18.29 -24.34
CA HIS A 83 20.92 -16.88 -24.40
C HIS A 83 21.78 -16.46 -23.20
N LEU A 84 21.40 -16.87 -21.99
CA LEU A 84 22.21 -16.64 -20.78
C LEU A 84 23.59 -17.30 -20.89
N ARG A 85 23.65 -18.56 -21.30
CA ARG A 85 24.93 -19.28 -21.46
C ARG A 85 25.86 -18.66 -22.50
N ASN A 86 25.30 -18.09 -23.57
CA ASN A 86 26.09 -17.45 -24.62
C ASN A 86 26.53 -16.02 -24.22
N SER A 87 25.79 -15.36 -23.34
CA SER A 87 26.01 -13.96 -22.98
C SER A 87 26.84 -13.78 -21.70
N LEU A 88 26.91 -14.81 -20.85
CA LEU A 88 27.68 -14.81 -19.62
C LEU A 88 29.11 -15.30 -19.86
N PRO A 89 30.08 -14.90 -19.01
CA PRO A 89 31.45 -15.40 -19.09
C PRO A 89 31.50 -16.92 -18.89
N ASP A 90 32.39 -17.62 -19.61
CA ASP A 90 32.51 -19.10 -19.59
C ASP A 90 32.74 -19.70 -18.19
N GLN A 91 33.25 -18.91 -17.26
CA GLN A 91 33.47 -19.29 -15.87
C GLN A 91 32.18 -19.37 -15.03
N VAL A 92 31.05 -18.85 -15.51
CA VAL A 92 29.77 -18.81 -14.78
C VAL A 92 28.92 -20.02 -15.14
N ILE A 93 28.69 -20.90 -14.15
CA ILE A 93 27.85 -22.08 -14.32
C ILE A 93 26.37 -21.68 -14.22
N VAL A 94 25.60 -21.88 -15.29
CA VAL A 94 24.15 -21.61 -15.31
C VAL A 94 23.35 -22.91 -15.20
N GLN A 95 22.61 -23.06 -14.10
CA GLN A 95 21.87 -24.29 -13.79
C GLN A 95 20.46 -24.02 -13.28
N ARG A 96 19.54 -24.91 -13.69
CA ARG A 96 18.14 -24.89 -13.29
C ARG A 96 17.98 -25.52 -11.91
N VAL A 97 17.21 -24.85 -11.06
CA VAL A 97 16.82 -25.34 -9.74
C VAL A 97 15.30 -25.38 -9.66
N GLU A 98 14.77 -26.51 -9.20
CA GLU A 98 13.36 -26.69 -8.92
C GLU A 98 13.12 -26.43 -7.43
N GLU A 99 12.59 -25.25 -7.11
CA GLU A 99 12.17 -24.90 -5.76
C GLU A 99 10.65 -24.83 -5.67
N LYS A 100 10.09 -25.42 -4.60
CA LYS A 100 8.64 -25.53 -4.38
C LYS A 100 8.10 -24.46 -3.43
N LEU A 101 8.97 -23.76 -2.70
CA LEU A 101 8.59 -22.83 -1.65
C LEU A 101 8.24 -21.44 -2.20
N SER A 102 9.18 -20.79 -2.89
CA SER A 102 9.01 -19.46 -3.48
C SER A 102 10.03 -19.23 -4.59
N ALA A 103 10.07 -18.02 -5.15
CA ALA A 103 11.08 -17.65 -6.13
C ALA A 103 12.50 -17.71 -5.50
N LEU A 104 13.48 -18.16 -6.26
CA LEU A 104 14.86 -18.40 -5.79
C LEU A 104 15.46 -17.17 -5.12
N GLY A 105 15.27 -15.98 -5.69
CA GLY A 105 15.75 -14.71 -5.15
C GLY A 105 15.08 -14.24 -3.86
N ASN A 106 13.95 -14.83 -3.48
CA ASN A 106 13.36 -14.58 -2.16
C ASN A 106 13.93 -15.53 -1.11
N CYS A 107 14.25 -16.76 -1.51
CA CYS A 107 14.70 -17.82 -0.61
C CYS A 107 16.21 -17.82 -0.37
N ILE A 108 16.98 -17.23 -1.28
CA ILE A 108 18.44 -17.32 -1.29
C ILE A 108 19.05 -15.93 -1.43
N ALA A 109 20.03 -15.63 -0.58
CA ALA A 109 20.89 -14.45 -0.69
C ALA A 109 22.36 -14.91 -0.67
N CYS A 110 23.22 -14.37 -1.54
CA CYS A 110 24.59 -14.85 -1.65
C CYS A 110 25.59 -13.72 -1.94
N ASN A 111 26.83 -13.94 -1.51
CA ASN A 111 28.01 -13.22 -1.97
C ASN A 111 29.02 -14.23 -2.58
N ASP A 112 30.25 -13.81 -2.83
CA ASP A 112 31.28 -14.69 -3.41
C ASP A 112 31.93 -15.64 -2.39
N HIS A 113 31.51 -15.60 -1.12
CA HIS A 113 32.08 -16.39 -0.01
C HIS A 113 31.07 -17.33 0.64
N VAL A 114 29.81 -16.91 0.76
CA VAL A 114 28.74 -17.53 1.55
C VAL A 114 27.37 -17.30 0.90
N ALA A 115 26.47 -18.27 1.05
CA ALA A 115 25.06 -18.16 0.72
C ALA A 115 24.16 -18.44 1.93
N LEU A 116 23.12 -17.62 2.11
CA LEU A 116 22.03 -17.84 3.04
C LEU A 116 20.83 -18.42 2.30
N THR A 117 20.24 -19.45 2.88
CA THR A 117 19.06 -20.14 2.33
C THR A 117 17.95 -20.26 3.36
N HIS A 118 16.75 -20.55 2.84
CA HIS A 118 15.57 -20.86 3.63
C HIS A 118 15.80 -22.08 4.55
N PRO A 119 15.34 -22.09 5.82
CA PRO A 119 15.57 -23.20 6.75
C PRO A 119 15.00 -24.55 6.27
N ASP A 120 13.81 -24.50 5.66
CA ASP A 120 13.08 -25.68 5.17
C ASP A 120 13.50 -26.15 3.77
N LEU A 121 14.66 -25.71 3.27
CA LEU A 121 15.17 -26.15 1.96
C LEU A 121 15.62 -27.63 2.01
N ASP A 122 15.36 -28.36 0.93
CA ASP A 122 15.78 -29.77 0.81
C ASP A 122 17.32 -29.86 0.75
N ARG A 123 17.91 -30.88 1.40
CA ARG A 123 19.38 -31.06 1.43
C ARG A 123 19.99 -31.25 0.04
N GLU A 124 19.29 -31.95 -0.85
CA GLU A 124 19.74 -32.15 -2.23
C GLU A 124 19.86 -30.81 -2.98
N THR A 125 18.94 -29.88 -2.75
CA THR A 125 19.00 -28.55 -3.36
C THR A 125 20.09 -27.69 -2.74
N GLU A 126 20.32 -27.81 -1.43
CA GLU A 126 21.40 -27.13 -0.72
C GLU A 126 22.78 -27.53 -1.27
N ASP A 127 23.03 -28.83 -1.43
CA ASP A 127 24.30 -29.35 -1.99
C ASP A 127 24.50 -28.83 -3.41
N LEU A 128 23.44 -28.82 -4.22
CA LEU A 128 23.47 -28.28 -5.58
C LEU A 128 23.78 -26.78 -5.60
N ILE A 129 23.20 -25.99 -4.69
CA ILE A 129 23.47 -24.56 -4.55
C ILE A 129 24.94 -24.33 -4.17
N ALA A 130 25.46 -25.10 -3.21
CA ALA A 130 26.84 -25.00 -2.74
C ALA A 130 27.84 -25.29 -3.88
N ASP A 131 27.57 -26.34 -4.67
CA ASP A 131 28.43 -26.75 -5.80
C ASP A 131 28.44 -25.71 -6.92
N ILE A 132 27.29 -25.14 -7.29
CA ILE A 132 27.18 -24.19 -8.41
C ILE A 132 27.75 -22.82 -8.03
N LEU A 133 27.41 -22.32 -6.84
CA LEU A 133 27.89 -21.03 -6.36
C LEU A 133 29.33 -21.13 -5.85
N GLY A 134 29.83 -22.33 -5.52
CA GLY A 134 31.17 -22.55 -4.97
C GLY A 134 31.37 -21.84 -3.62
N VAL A 135 30.34 -21.83 -2.78
CA VAL A 135 30.31 -21.16 -1.47
C VAL A 135 29.67 -22.04 -0.42
N GLU A 136 29.99 -21.79 0.85
CA GLU A 136 29.30 -22.44 1.96
C GLU A 136 27.87 -21.92 2.08
N VAL A 137 26.92 -22.84 2.32
CA VAL A 137 25.51 -22.53 2.45
C VAL A 137 25.11 -22.63 3.93
N PHE A 138 24.42 -21.62 4.43
CA PHE A 138 23.86 -21.61 5.78
C PHE A 138 22.34 -21.41 5.73
N ARG A 139 21.65 -22.18 6.57
CA ARG A 139 20.21 -22.08 6.78
C ARG A 139 19.96 -21.13 7.95
N GLN A 140 19.39 -19.96 7.68
CA GLN A 140 19.19 -18.92 8.71
C GLN A 140 17.88 -18.17 8.46
N THR A 141 17.37 -17.51 9.50
CA THR A 141 16.26 -16.54 9.39
C THR A 141 16.77 -15.13 9.66
N VAL A 142 16.23 -14.13 8.96
CA VAL A 142 16.57 -12.71 9.17
C VAL A 142 15.37 -12.01 9.79
N ALA A 143 15.54 -11.41 10.97
CA ALA A 143 14.48 -10.72 11.72
C ALA A 143 13.21 -11.58 11.91
N GLY A 144 13.38 -12.88 12.22
CA GLY A 144 12.28 -13.83 12.40
C GLY A 144 11.59 -14.29 11.10
N ASN A 145 12.07 -13.85 9.93
CA ASN A 145 11.54 -14.25 8.64
C ASN A 145 12.41 -15.28 7.93
N ILE A 146 11.75 -16.20 7.24
CA ILE A 146 12.35 -17.32 6.51
C ILE A 146 12.83 -16.96 5.09
N LEU A 147 12.31 -15.87 4.50
CA LEU A 147 12.63 -15.42 3.14
C LEU A 147 13.87 -14.52 3.09
N VAL A 148 15.03 -15.06 3.45
CA VAL A 148 16.28 -14.29 3.62
C VAL A 148 16.59 -13.34 2.45
N GLY A 149 16.39 -13.75 1.20
CA GLY A 149 16.65 -12.91 0.01
C GLY A 149 15.73 -11.71 -0.15
N SER A 150 14.56 -11.71 0.49
CA SER A 150 13.68 -10.54 0.54
C SER A 150 14.05 -9.53 1.61
N TYR A 151 14.73 -9.98 2.67
CA TYR A 151 15.01 -9.21 3.89
C TYR A 151 16.46 -8.78 4.06
N CYS A 152 17.37 -9.32 3.24
CA CYS A 152 18.77 -8.91 3.20
C CYS A 152 19.29 -8.78 1.77
N THR A 153 20.24 -7.87 1.58
CA THR A 153 21.05 -7.80 0.36
C THR A 153 22.47 -7.46 0.75
N PHE A 154 23.45 -8.22 0.28
CA PHE A 154 24.83 -8.06 0.68
C PHE A 154 25.78 -8.32 -0.49
N SER A 155 26.92 -7.64 -0.43
CA SER A 155 28.05 -7.77 -1.34
C SER A 155 29.28 -8.23 -0.55
N ASN A 156 30.40 -8.50 -1.23
CA ASN A 156 31.66 -8.86 -0.56
C ASN A 156 32.24 -7.74 0.34
N LYS A 157 31.72 -6.51 0.27
CA LYS A 157 32.22 -5.37 1.05
C LYS A 157 31.29 -4.94 2.18
N GLY A 158 30.05 -5.42 2.16
CA GLY A 158 29.04 -5.03 3.13
C GLY A 158 27.63 -5.28 2.62
N GLY A 159 26.67 -5.22 3.54
CA GLY A 159 25.27 -5.50 3.25
C GLY A 159 24.29 -4.72 4.10
N LEU A 160 23.05 -4.72 3.64
CA LEU A 160 21.91 -4.13 4.31
C LEU A 160 20.93 -5.22 4.73
N VAL A 161 20.46 -5.13 5.96
CA VAL A 161 19.48 -6.04 6.56
C VAL A 161 18.27 -5.28 7.10
N HIS A 162 17.15 -5.98 7.26
CA HIS A 162 15.90 -5.40 7.72
C HIS A 162 16.07 -4.63 9.05
N PRO A 163 15.44 -3.44 9.22
CA PRO A 163 15.60 -2.60 10.42
C PRO A 163 15.11 -3.24 11.73
N HIS A 164 14.26 -4.28 11.67
CA HIS A 164 13.82 -5.04 12.85
C HIS A 164 14.78 -6.17 13.27
N THR A 165 15.94 -6.30 12.62
CA THR A 165 16.96 -7.26 13.03
C THR A 165 17.58 -6.80 14.35
N SER A 166 17.70 -7.70 15.33
CA SER A 166 18.34 -7.35 16.61
C SER A 166 19.83 -7.08 16.41
N ILE A 167 20.45 -6.35 17.34
CA ILE A 167 21.90 -6.04 17.27
C ILE A 167 22.72 -7.34 17.38
N GLU A 168 22.27 -8.28 18.22
CA GLU A 168 22.90 -9.59 18.40
C GLU A 168 22.85 -10.42 17.10
N ASP A 169 21.67 -10.52 16.47
CA ASP A 169 21.52 -11.22 15.19
C ASP A 169 22.38 -10.59 14.08
N LEU A 170 22.57 -9.27 14.13
CA LEU A 170 23.33 -8.53 13.13
C LEU A 170 24.84 -8.80 13.23
N ASP A 171 25.37 -8.89 14.45
CA ASP A 171 26.77 -9.26 14.71
C ASP A 171 27.05 -10.73 14.33
N GLU A 172 26.11 -11.63 14.63
CA GLU A 172 26.17 -13.04 14.21
C GLU A 172 26.17 -13.19 12.69
N LEU A 173 25.22 -12.54 12.01
CA LEU A 173 25.14 -12.55 10.55
C LEU A 173 26.35 -11.88 9.89
N SER A 174 26.90 -10.83 10.48
CA SER A 174 28.09 -10.16 9.96
C SER A 174 29.33 -11.06 10.04
N THR A 175 29.46 -11.81 11.14
CA THR A 175 30.53 -12.79 11.32
C THR A 175 30.39 -13.95 10.32
N LEU A 176 29.17 -14.46 10.16
CA LEU A 176 28.87 -15.57 9.26
C LEU A 176 29.09 -15.19 7.79
N LEU A 177 28.62 -14.02 7.36
CA LEU A 177 28.77 -13.53 5.98
C LEU A 177 30.15 -12.95 5.66
N GLN A 178 31.02 -12.82 6.67
CA GLN A 178 32.35 -12.20 6.60
C GLN A 178 32.35 -10.74 6.10
N VAL A 179 31.22 -10.04 6.24
CA VAL A 179 31.05 -8.66 5.75
C VAL A 179 30.28 -7.82 6.77
N PRO A 180 30.59 -6.51 6.88
CA PRO A 180 29.86 -5.63 7.77
C PRO A 180 28.41 -5.47 7.29
N LEU A 181 27.45 -5.75 8.16
CA LEU A 181 26.04 -5.52 7.91
C LEU A 181 25.55 -4.25 8.60
N VAL A 182 24.56 -3.60 8.01
CA VAL A 182 23.89 -2.44 8.61
C VAL A 182 22.38 -2.63 8.50
N ALA A 183 21.68 -2.44 9.60
CA ALA A 183 20.22 -2.39 9.61
C ALA A 183 19.77 -1.05 9.00
N GLY A 184 18.96 -1.10 7.93
CA GLY A 184 18.61 0.12 7.21
C GLY A 184 17.42 -0.04 6.27
N THR A 185 16.91 1.09 5.80
CA THR A 185 15.79 1.16 4.86
C THR A 185 16.23 1.78 3.54
N VAL A 186 15.68 1.31 2.43
CA VAL A 186 15.87 1.90 1.10
C VAL A 186 14.52 2.47 0.62
N ASN A 187 14.51 3.40 -0.33
CA ASN A 187 13.27 3.96 -0.90
C ASN A 187 12.35 4.66 0.12
N ARG A 188 12.90 5.63 0.88
CA ARG A 188 12.16 6.51 1.84
C ARG A 188 11.55 5.78 3.05
N GLY A 189 12.33 4.93 3.73
CA GLY A 189 11.89 4.33 5.00
C GLY A 189 10.99 3.09 4.82
N ARG A 190 10.84 2.57 3.60
CA ARG A 190 10.34 1.19 3.44
C ARG A 190 11.39 0.26 4.03
N GLY A 191 10.96 -0.65 4.93
CA GLY A 191 11.79 -1.77 5.33
C GLY A 191 12.38 -2.45 4.10
N ILE A 192 13.46 -3.23 4.27
CA ILE A 192 13.89 -4.19 3.25
C ILE A 192 12.84 -5.31 3.22
N GLU A 193 11.62 -4.97 2.84
CA GLU A 193 10.55 -5.88 2.51
C GLU A 193 10.46 -5.86 1.00
N ILE A 194 11.44 -6.49 0.36
CA ILE A 194 11.38 -6.71 -1.08
C ILE A 194 10.19 -7.64 -1.40
N ALA A 195 9.48 -8.20 -0.43
CA ALA A 195 8.30 -9.06 -0.63
C ALA A 195 7.09 -8.36 -1.31
N ARG A 196 6.87 -7.04 -1.17
CA ARG A 196 5.57 -6.41 -1.53
C ARG A 196 5.27 -6.11 -3.02
N VAL A 197 6.20 -6.29 -3.96
CA VAL A 197 5.92 -5.93 -5.39
C VAL A 197 5.06 -6.95 -6.13
N ALA A 198 4.77 -8.13 -5.55
CA ALA A 198 3.72 -8.99 -6.09
C ALA A 198 2.31 -8.40 -5.87
N SER A 199 2.14 -7.49 -4.91
CA SER A 199 0.87 -6.82 -4.60
C SER A 199 0.69 -5.43 -5.22
N SER A 200 1.71 -4.88 -5.91
CA SER A 200 1.65 -3.53 -6.48
C SER A 200 2.07 -3.43 -7.95
N ALA A 201 2.36 -4.55 -8.62
CA ALA A 201 2.57 -4.57 -10.06
C ALA A 201 1.20 -4.65 -10.78
N PRO A 202 0.92 -3.77 -11.75
CA PRO A 202 -0.34 -3.84 -12.49
C PRO A 202 -0.42 -5.14 -13.30
N TRP A 203 -1.61 -5.75 -13.33
CA TRP A 203 -1.87 -7.14 -13.77
C TRP A 203 -1.39 -7.52 -15.17
N TRP A 204 -1.09 -6.55 -16.04
CA TRP A 204 -0.59 -6.76 -17.41
C TRP A 204 0.91 -7.14 -17.48
N LEU A 205 1.62 -7.13 -16.35
CA LEU A 205 2.99 -7.66 -16.23
C LEU A 205 3.04 -9.19 -16.03
N PHE A 206 1.90 -9.85 -15.84
CA PHE A 206 1.81 -11.29 -15.58
C PHE A 206 1.02 -12.01 -16.68
N ASP A 207 1.71 -12.50 -17.72
CA ASP A 207 1.14 -13.52 -18.60
C ASP A 207 1.29 -14.90 -17.93
N PHE A 208 0.29 -15.32 -17.16
CA PHE A 208 0.29 -16.62 -16.49
C PHE A 208 0.04 -17.77 -17.49
N ALA A 209 1.05 -18.64 -17.67
CA ALA A 209 0.86 -19.98 -18.23
C ALA A 209 0.11 -20.90 -17.23
N PRO A 210 -0.78 -21.80 -17.70
CA PRO A 210 -1.75 -22.49 -16.85
C PRO A 210 -1.18 -23.79 -16.27
N SER A 211 -0.38 -23.73 -15.21
CA SER A 211 -0.05 -24.93 -14.44
C SER A 211 0.43 -24.63 -13.02
N THR A 212 -0.48 -24.33 -12.10
CA THR A 212 -0.20 -24.42 -10.66
C THR A 212 -1.44 -24.88 -9.92
N THR A 213 -1.36 -26.09 -9.39
CA THR A 213 -2.31 -26.69 -8.45
C THR A 213 -2.23 -25.98 -7.09
N VAL A 214 -3.39 -25.57 -6.57
CA VAL A 214 -3.55 -24.89 -5.26
C VAL A 214 -3.52 -25.92 -4.13
N PRO A 215 -2.77 -25.73 -3.03
CA PRO A 215 -2.76 -26.69 -1.93
C PRO A 215 -3.91 -26.43 -0.92
N PHE A 216 -4.51 -27.53 -0.46
CA PHE A 216 -5.42 -27.70 0.69
C PHE A 216 -6.86 -27.12 0.66
N LEU A 217 -7.80 -27.99 0.29
CA LEU A 217 -9.15 -28.10 0.89
C LEU A 217 -9.36 -29.59 1.22
N PRO A 218 -9.92 -29.98 2.39
CA PRO A 218 -10.16 -31.38 2.70
C PRO A 218 -11.22 -31.95 1.76
N ASP A 219 -10.84 -33.03 1.07
CA ASP A 219 -11.70 -33.80 0.18
C ASP A 219 -12.93 -34.31 0.93
N ARG A 220 -14.07 -33.63 0.78
CA ARG A 220 -15.40 -34.26 0.82
C ARG A 220 -16.48 -33.33 0.28
N LYS A 221 -17.01 -33.75 -0.88
CA LYS A 221 -18.31 -33.41 -1.49
C LYS A 221 -18.45 -32.00 -2.05
N LEU A 222 -18.02 -31.82 -3.30
CA LEU A 222 -18.63 -30.87 -4.24
C LEU A 222 -18.75 -31.57 -5.60
N GLY A 223 -20.00 -31.83 -6.01
CA GLY A 223 -20.32 -32.39 -7.33
C GLY A 223 -19.99 -31.41 -8.46
N ASN A 224 -19.79 -31.97 -9.65
CA ASN A 224 -19.51 -31.34 -10.95
C ASN A 224 -19.92 -29.86 -11.08
N PHE A 225 -19.00 -28.94 -10.76
CA PHE A 225 -19.07 -27.54 -11.19
C PHE A 225 -18.08 -27.32 -12.34
N ASP A 226 -18.52 -26.60 -13.37
CA ASP A 226 -17.75 -26.34 -14.59
C ASP A 226 -16.48 -25.49 -14.28
N ARG A 227 -15.36 -25.78 -14.96
CA ARG A 227 -14.02 -25.20 -14.69
C ARG A 227 -14.00 -23.66 -14.77
N LYS A 228 -14.91 -23.06 -15.54
CA LYS A 228 -15.09 -21.59 -15.60
C LYS A 228 -15.78 -21.02 -14.34
N GLN A 229 -16.72 -21.75 -13.75
CA GLN A 229 -17.37 -21.36 -12.49
C GLN A 229 -16.43 -21.54 -11.31
N GLN A 230 -15.63 -22.62 -11.28
CA GLN A 230 -14.59 -22.80 -10.27
C GLN A 230 -13.51 -21.70 -10.34
N ARG A 231 -13.12 -21.25 -11.54
CA ARG A 231 -12.24 -20.08 -11.71
C ARG A 231 -12.86 -18.79 -11.19
N LYS A 232 -14.12 -18.50 -11.52
CA LYS A 232 -14.81 -17.31 -11.00
C LYS A 232 -14.98 -17.37 -9.48
N LEU A 233 -15.30 -18.54 -8.93
CA LEU A 233 -15.50 -18.73 -7.50
C LEU A 233 -14.17 -18.68 -6.73
N ALA A 234 -13.10 -19.29 -7.25
CA ALA A 234 -11.77 -19.22 -6.64
C ALA A 234 -11.19 -17.81 -6.70
N VAL A 235 -11.35 -17.08 -7.81
CA VAL A 235 -10.95 -15.66 -7.92
C VAL A 235 -11.78 -14.78 -6.98
N LYS A 236 -13.09 -15.02 -6.89
CA LYS A 236 -13.96 -14.28 -5.97
C LYS A 236 -13.60 -14.59 -4.51
N VAL A 237 -13.41 -15.86 -4.15
CA VAL A 237 -13.02 -16.28 -2.79
C VAL A 237 -11.61 -15.81 -2.42
N PHE A 238 -10.62 -15.84 -3.32
CA PHE A 238 -9.28 -15.29 -3.07
C PHE A 238 -9.29 -13.75 -2.96
N SER A 239 -10.09 -13.07 -3.79
CA SER A 239 -10.27 -11.61 -3.72
C SER A 239 -10.94 -11.19 -2.41
N THR A 240 -11.96 -11.93 -1.97
CA THR A 240 -12.72 -11.61 -0.76
C THR A 240 -11.96 -12.00 0.53
N TYR A 241 -11.09 -13.01 0.50
CA TYR A 241 -10.24 -13.38 1.66
C TYR A 241 -9.05 -12.43 1.88
N TRP A 242 -8.67 -11.61 0.90
CA TRP A 242 -7.48 -10.75 0.95
C TRP A 242 -7.77 -9.24 0.85
N GLN A 243 -9.06 -8.84 0.81
CA GLN A 243 -9.46 -7.46 1.10
C GLN A 243 -9.33 -7.20 2.61
N SER A 244 -8.09 -7.16 3.08
CA SER A 244 -7.76 -6.46 4.31
C SER A 244 -8.09 -5.00 4.05
N ILE A 245 -9.20 -4.53 4.58
CA ILE A 245 -9.56 -3.12 4.54
C ILE A 245 -8.44 -2.38 5.28
N MET A 246 -7.59 -1.67 4.53
CA MET A 246 -6.37 -1.01 5.01
C MET A 246 -6.44 0.48 4.67
N ALA A 247 -5.55 1.27 5.29
CA ALA A 247 -5.34 2.64 4.87
C ALA A 247 -4.69 2.64 3.47
N THR A 248 -5.46 3.06 2.46
CA THR A 248 -5.03 3.01 1.06
C THR A 248 -4.33 4.29 0.67
N ARG A 249 -3.18 4.16 0.01
CA ARG A 249 -2.40 5.30 -0.48
C ARG A 249 -2.87 5.75 -1.86
N LEU A 250 -3.09 7.04 -2.03
CA LEU A 250 -3.56 7.63 -3.27
C LEU A 250 -2.83 8.93 -3.63
N GLN A 251 -2.93 9.32 -4.90
CA GLN A 251 -2.45 10.60 -5.38
C GLN A 251 -3.47 11.16 -6.38
N PHE A 252 -3.85 12.42 -6.20
CA PHE A 252 -4.67 13.13 -7.17
C PHE A 252 -3.76 13.94 -8.09
N GLU A 253 -3.68 13.55 -9.36
CA GLU A 253 -2.67 14.08 -10.30
C GLU A 253 -1.26 13.95 -9.72
N ASN A 254 -0.66 15.05 -9.25
CA ASN A 254 0.65 15.07 -8.58
C ASN A 254 0.56 15.53 -7.11
N CYS A 255 -0.63 15.68 -6.56
CA CYS A 255 -0.86 16.15 -5.20
C CYS A 255 -1.20 15.00 -4.25
N CYS A 256 -0.55 14.98 -3.08
CA CYS A 256 -0.78 14.00 -2.02
C CYS A 256 -1.93 14.39 -1.08
N ASP A 257 -2.54 15.56 -1.26
CA ASP A 257 -3.59 16.08 -0.38
C ASP A 257 -4.98 15.62 -0.84
N ILE A 258 -5.27 14.32 -0.71
CA ILE A 258 -6.50 13.69 -1.19
C ILE A 258 -7.76 14.23 -0.51
N GLY A 259 -7.69 14.61 0.76
CA GLY A 259 -8.81 15.19 1.51
C GLY A 259 -9.23 16.57 1.02
N VAL A 260 -8.42 17.22 0.17
CA VAL A 260 -8.84 18.43 -0.56
C VAL A 260 -9.79 18.09 -1.71
N PHE A 261 -9.58 16.95 -2.37
CA PHE A 261 -10.28 16.54 -3.60
C PHE A 261 -11.36 15.50 -3.37
N SER A 262 -11.51 15.01 -2.14
CA SER A 262 -12.50 13.99 -1.80
C SER A 262 -13.12 14.27 -0.44
N LYS A 263 -14.36 13.82 -0.26
CA LYS A 263 -15.05 13.82 1.03
C LYS A 263 -15.65 12.45 1.25
N LEU A 264 -15.15 11.75 2.27
CA LEU A 264 -15.66 10.44 2.65
C LEU A 264 -16.56 10.56 3.88
N THR A 265 -17.71 9.88 3.84
CA THR A 265 -18.62 9.70 4.98
C THR A 265 -19.02 8.23 5.08
N ASN A 266 -19.83 7.90 6.08
CA ASN A 266 -20.40 6.55 6.23
C ASN A 266 -21.54 6.24 5.22
N ALA A 267 -22.13 7.24 4.56
CA ALA A 267 -23.25 7.01 3.63
C ALA A 267 -22.90 7.28 2.16
N TYR A 268 -21.91 8.13 1.89
CA TYR A 268 -21.55 8.54 0.54
C TYR A 268 -20.10 9.01 0.47
N CYS A 269 -19.53 8.95 -0.73
CA CYS A 269 -18.23 9.51 -1.04
C CYS A 269 -18.36 10.52 -2.18
N LEU A 270 -17.83 11.73 -1.99
CA LEU A 270 -17.73 12.73 -3.04
C LEU A 270 -16.29 12.78 -3.55
N VAL A 271 -16.14 12.83 -4.87
CA VAL A 271 -14.83 12.88 -5.54
C VAL A 271 -14.81 14.00 -6.57
N ALA A 272 -13.71 14.75 -6.62
CA ALA A 272 -13.54 15.86 -7.55
C ALA A 272 -13.55 15.37 -9.00
N ILE A 273 -14.18 16.16 -9.88
CA ILE A 273 -14.05 15.96 -11.33
C ILE A 273 -12.63 16.30 -11.82
N GLY A 274 -12.20 15.63 -12.90
CA GLY A 274 -10.90 15.86 -13.53
C GLY A 274 -9.72 15.06 -12.96
N GLY A 275 -9.96 14.13 -12.03
CA GLY A 275 -8.96 13.14 -11.62
C GLY A 275 -8.63 12.10 -12.71
N SER A 276 -7.51 11.40 -12.54
CA SER A 276 -7.14 10.26 -13.38
C SER A 276 -8.03 9.04 -13.10
N GLU A 277 -8.17 8.13 -14.06
CA GLU A 277 -8.92 6.88 -13.83
C GLU A 277 -8.32 6.05 -12.69
N ASN A 278 -7.00 6.11 -12.50
CA ASN A 278 -6.33 5.47 -11.36
C ASN A 278 -6.81 6.00 -10.01
N PHE A 279 -7.20 7.27 -9.92
CA PHE A 279 -7.72 7.84 -8.69
C PHE A 279 -9.13 7.33 -8.42
N TYR A 280 -10.01 7.37 -9.42
CA TYR A 280 -11.39 6.88 -9.27
C TYR A 280 -11.45 5.39 -9.03
N SER A 281 -10.62 4.61 -9.73
CA SER A 281 -10.64 3.14 -9.63
C SER A 281 -10.36 2.64 -8.23
N VAL A 282 -9.54 3.35 -7.45
CA VAL A 282 -9.24 2.97 -6.06
C VAL A 282 -10.38 3.31 -5.10
N PHE A 283 -11.05 4.44 -5.29
CA PHE A 283 -12.27 4.73 -4.52
C PHE A 283 -13.39 3.74 -4.89
N GLU A 284 -13.56 3.47 -6.18
CA GLU A 284 -14.57 2.54 -6.68
C GLU A 284 -14.26 1.09 -6.24
N SER A 285 -12.99 0.66 -6.23
CA SER A 285 -12.63 -0.70 -5.81
C SER A 285 -12.91 -0.99 -4.33
N GLU A 286 -12.75 0.02 -3.47
CA GLU A 286 -12.96 -0.11 -2.03
C GLU A 286 -14.38 0.21 -1.59
N LEU A 287 -15.09 1.10 -2.29
CA LEU A 287 -16.36 1.66 -1.83
C LEU A 287 -17.57 1.31 -2.67
N ALA A 288 -17.42 0.96 -3.96
CA ALA A 288 -18.56 0.88 -4.88
C ALA A 288 -19.65 -0.13 -4.47
N ASP A 289 -19.27 -1.16 -3.71
CA ASP A 289 -20.22 -2.16 -3.22
C ASP A 289 -21.02 -1.68 -1.99
N VAL A 290 -20.55 -0.65 -1.27
CA VAL A 290 -21.10 -0.21 0.03
C VAL A 290 -21.71 1.18 -0.03
N ILE A 291 -21.03 2.16 -0.64
CA ILE A 291 -21.48 3.55 -0.71
C ILE A 291 -21.34 4.14 -2.12
N PRO A 292 -22.24 5.05 -2.55
CA PRO A 292 -22.13 5.72 -3.83
C PRO A 292 -20.92 6.65 -3.86
N VAL A 293 -20.10 6.50 -4.91
CA VAL A 293 -18.98 7.39 -5.24
C VAL A 293 -19.45 8.41 -6.29
N VAL A 294 -19.69 9.65 -5.86
CA VAL A 294 -20.27 10.72 -6.69
C VAL A 294 -19.18 11.65 -7.19
N LYS A 295 -19.02 11.74 -8.50
CA LYS A 295 -18.06 12.64 -9.16
C LYS A 295 -18.70 14.01 -9.35
N THR A 296 -18.20 15.05 -8.70
CA THR A 296 -18.84 16.37 -8.71
C THR A 296 -17.85 17.52 -8.58
N SER A 297 -18.28 18.72 -8.92
CA SER A 297 -17.64 19.98 -8.58
C SER A 297 -18.51 20.73 -7.60
N ILE A 298 -17.90 21.60 -6.79
CA ILE A 298 -18.62 22.50 -5.89
C ILE A 298 -18.20 23.91 -6.22
N ALA A 299 -19.17 24.76 -6.57
CA ALA A 299 -18.94 26.14 -7.00
C ALA A 299 -17.98 26.23 -8.21
N GLY A 300 -18.03 25.27 -9.12
CA GLY A 300 -17.13 25.18 -10.28
C GLY A 300 -15.68 24.86 -9.92
N THR A 301 -15.39 24.47 -8.68
CA THR A 301 -14.03 24.13 -8.22
C THR A 301 -13.86 22.63 -8.03
N ARG A 302 -12.59 22.19 -8.07
CA ARG A 302 -12.18 20.79 -7.84
C ARG A 302 -11.88 20.48 -6.37
N ILE A 303 -11.85 21.49 -5.49
CA ILE A 303 -11.45 21.36 -4.07
C ILE A 303 -12.62 20.96 -3.17
N ILE A 304 -13.38 19.95 -3.59
CA ILE A 304 -14.67 19.61 -2.98
C ILE A 304 -14.57 19.29 -1.49
N GLY A 305 -13.50 18.62 -1.04
CA GLY A 305 -13.35 18.19 0.35
C GLY A 305 -13.17 19.36 1.32
N ARG A 306 -12.63 20.48 0.83
CA ARG A 306 -12.53 21.74 1.59
C ARG A 306 -13.78 22.60 1.49
N MET A 307 -14.52 22.50 0.39
CA MET A 307 -15.72 23.31 0.18
C MET A 307 -16.94 22.76 0.93
N CYS A 308 -16.99 21.46 1.22
CA CYS A 308 -18.12 20.83 1.90
C CYS A 308 -17.75 20.13 3.21
N ALA A 309 -18.77 20.04 4.08
CA ALA A 309 -18.74 19.24 5.30
C ALA A 309 -20.02 18.41 5.36
N GLY A 310 -19.95 17.21 5.92
CA GLY A 310 -21.11 16.33 5.97
C GLY A 310 -20.83 15.03 6.68
N ASN A 311 -21.90 14.38 7.12
CA ASN A 311 -21.93 13.09 7.77
C ASN A 311 -22.95 12.19 7.06
N LYS A 312 -23.34 11.06 7.65
CA LYS A 312 -24.34 10.18 7.01
C LYS A 312 -25.74 10.80 6.84
N ASN A 313 -26.08 11.82 7.62
CA ASN A 313 -27.42 12.42 7.66
C ASN A 313 -27.55 13.63 6.72
N GLY A 314 -26.47 14.37 6.48
CA GLY A 314 -26.54 15.62 5.74
C GLY A 314 -25.23 16.05 5.10
N LEU A 315 -25.36 16.85 4.04
CA LEU A 315 -24.27 17.47 3.30
C LEU A 315 -24.46 18.98 3.23
N LEU A 316 -23.46 19.70 3.73
CA LEU A 316 -23.40 21.16 3.71
C LEU A 316 -22.56 21.61 2.53
N VAL A 317 -23.15 22.45 1.69
CA VAL A 317 -22.49 23.04 0.51
C VAL A 317 -22.52 24.57 0.60
N PRO A 318 -21.53 25.27 0.04
CA PRO A 318 -21.47 26.73 0.11
C PRO A 318 -22.56 27.35 -0.77
N HIS A 319 -22.96 28.58 -0.46
CA HIS A 319 -23.94 29.34 -1.24
C HIS A 319 -23.56 29.50 -2.72
N SER A 320 -22.26 29.53 -3.04
CA SER A 320 -21.74 29.63 -4.41
C SER A 320 -21.92 28.36 -5.27
N THR A 321 -22.45 27.28 -4.70
CA THR A 321 -22.74 26.04 -5.42
C THR A 321 -23.85 26.26 -6.45
N THR A 322 -23.63 25.85 -7.70
CA THR A 322 -24.62 26.05 -8.77
C THR A 322 -25.85 25.16 -8.60
N ASP A 323 -26.98 25.52 -9.21
CA ASP A 323 -28.20 24.70 -9.18
C ASP A 323 -28.02 23.36 -9.90
N GLN A 324 -27.18 23.32 -10.93
CA GLN A 324 -26.84 22.08 -11.64
C GLN A 324 -26.06 21.10 -10.76
N GLU A 325 -25.03 21.59 -10.04
CA GLU A 325 -24.27 20.79 -9.08
C GLU A 325 -25.16 20.27 -7.96
N LEU A 326 -26.03 21.13 -7.43
CA LEU A 326 -26.94 20.76 -6.35
C LEU A 326 -27.97 19.72 -6.78
N GLN A 327 -28.54 19.86 -7.98
CA GLN A 327 -29.45 18.84 -8.53
C GLN A 327 -28.72 17.52 -8.77
N HIS A 328 -27.48 17.56 -9.26
CA HIS A 328 -26.65 16.37 -9.46
C HIS A 328 -26.38 15.64 -8.13
N LEU A 329 -26.04 16.37 -7.07
CA LEU A 329 -25.86 15.82 -5.73
C LEU A 329 -27.15 15.16 -5.22
N ARG A 330 -28.30 15.85 -5.31
CA ARG A 330 -29.60 15.30 -4.90
C ARG A 330 -30.01 14.04 -5.66
N ASN A 331 -29.66 13.94 -6.94
CA ASN A 331 -29.98 12.77 -7.74
C ASN A 331 -29.06 11.57 -7.45
N SER A 332 -27.85 11.82 -6.94
CA SER A 332 -26.81 10.79 -6.78
C SER A 332 -26.65 10.32 -5.33
N LEU A 333 -27.05 11.15 -4.36
CA LEU A 333 -27.01 10.83 -2.94
C LEU A 333 -28.25 10.03 -2.52
N PRO A 334 -28.15 9.20 -1.47
CA PRO A 334 -29.33 8.55 -0.89
C PRO A 334 -30.36 9.56 -0.39
N ASP A 335 -31.65 9.25 -0.52
CA ASP A 335 -32.77 10.14 -0.12
C ASP A 335 -32.75 10.56 1.36
N GLN A 336 -32.03 9.82 2.19
CA GLN A 336 -31.85 10.13 3.62
C GLN A 336 -30.93 11.33 3.87
N VAL A 337 -30.07 11.66 2.91
CA VAL A 337 -29.05 12.71 3.05
C VAL A 337 -29.65 14.06 2.68
N ILE A 338 -29.74 14.97 3.65
CA ILE A 338 -30.23 16.33 3.43
C ILE A 338 -29.10 17.20 2.85
N VAL A 339 -29.24 17.62 1.59
CA VAL A 339 -28.30 18.54 0.94
C VAL A 339 -28.79 19.99 1.05
N GLN A 340 -28.04 20.82 1.75
CA GLN A 340 -28.42 22.21 2.04
C GLN A 340 -27.29 23.19 1.77
N ARG A 341 -27.65 24.35 1.20
CA ARG A 341 -26.73 25.48 1.02
C ARG A 341 -26.64 26.29 2.30
N ILE A 342 -25.42 26.59 2.72
CA ILE A 342 -25.13 27.50 3.82
C ILE A 342 -24.44 28.75 3.27
N GLU A 343 -24.90 29.92 3.72
CA GLU A 343 -24.20 31.18 3.53
C GLU A 343 -23.23 31.37 4.69
N GLU A 344 -21.94 31.27 4.41
CA GLU A 344 -20.89 31.49 5.41
C GLU A 344 -19.78 32.35 4.79
N LYS A 345 -19.28 33.33 5.56
CA LYS A 345 -18.38 34.40 5.08
C LYS A 345 -16.95 34.28 5.58
N LEU A 346 -16.70 33.48 6.63
CA LEU A 346 -15.38 33.35 7.24
C LEU A 346 -14.40 32.57 6.36
N SER A 347 -14.74 31.32 6.03
CA SER A 347 -13.91 30.43 5.22
C SER A 347 -14.75 29.33 4.56
N ALA A 348 -14.09 28.43 3.83
CA ALA A 348 -14.74 27.26 3.26
C ALA A 348 -15.26 26.32 4.37
N LEU A 349 -16.46 25.76 4.18
CA LEU A 349 -17.16 24.96 5.19
C LEU A 349 -16.32 23.78 5.69
N GLY A 350 -15.60 23.09 4.81
CA GLY A 350 -14.75 21.95 5.16
C GLY A 350 -13.49 22.33 5.94
N ASN A 351 -13.10 23.61 5.99
CA ASN A 351 -12.02 24.09 6.86
C ASN A 351 -12.54 24.51 8.24
N CYS A 352 -13.77 25.02 8.28
CA CYS A 352 -14.40 25.48 9.53
C CYS A 352 -15.06 24.36 10.32
N ILE A 353 -15.43 23.25 9.68
CA ILE A 353 -16.26 22.20 10.27
C ILE A 353 -15.55 20.85 10.17
N ALA A 354 -15.36 20.19 11.30
CA ALA A 354 -14.99 18.78 11.39
C ALA A 354 -16.12 18.02 12.10
N CYS A 355 -16.64 16.94 11.51
CA CYS A 355 -17.81 16.26 12.04
C CYS A 355 -17.73 14.75 11.88
N ASN A 356 -18.34 14.03 12.82
CA ASN A 356 -18.71 12.62 12.68
C ASN A 356 -20.24 12.48 12.70
N ASP A 357 -20.77 11.28 12.96
CA ASP A 357 -22.22 11.05 12.97
C ASP A 357 -22.93 11.50 14.27
N HIS A 358 -22.18 11.95 15.28
CA HIS A 358 -22.69 12.26 16.62
C HIS A 358 -22.39 13.69 17.07
N VAL A 359 -21.22 14.20 16.72
CA VAL A 359 -20.65 15.46 17.18
C VAL A 359 -19.97 16.21 16.02
N ALA A 360 -20.06 17.53 16.04
CA ALA A 360 -19.34 18.43 15.14
C ALA A 360 -18.53 19.47 15.93
N LEU A 361 -17.30 19.70 15.50
CA LEU A 361 -16.46 20.81 15.90
C LEU A 361 -16.54 21.91 14.86
N THR A 362 -16.79 23.14 15.30
CA THR A 362 -16.90 24.31 14.44
C THR A 362 -15.95 25.43 14.86
N HIS A 363 -15.73 26.35 13.93
CA HIS A 363 -15.01 27.59 14.17
C HIS A 363 -15.62 28.39 15.33
N PRO A 364 -14.81 28.93 16.29
CA PRO A 364 -15.34 29.65 17.45
C PRO A 364 -16.22 30.86 17.11
N ASP A 365 -15.85 31.60 16.07
CA ASP A 365 -16.53 32.81 15.62
C ASP A 365 -17.71 32.56 14.67
N LEU A 366 -18.18 31.31 14.53
CA LEU A 366 -19.33 31.01 13.68
C LEU A 366 -20.61 31.68 14.21
N ASP A 367 -21.46 32.18 13.31
CA ASP A 367 -22.75 32.76 13.70
C ASP A 367 -23.67 31.69 14.29
N ARG A 368 -24.49 32.06 15.29
CA ARG A 368 -25.42 31.12 15.95
C ARG A 368 -26.45 30.55 14.98
N GLU A 369 -26.93 31.35 14.04
CA GLU A 369 -27.87 30.88 13.01
C GLU A 369 -27.26 29.78 12.15
N THR A 370 -25.98 29.93 11.78
CA THR A 370 -25.24 28.91 11.02
C THR A 370 -25.00 27.65 11.86
N GLU A 371 -24.71 27.81 13.15
CA GLU A 371 -24.55 26.70 14.10
C GLU A 371 -25.83 25.86 14.24
N ASP A 372 -26.98 26.52 14.45
CA ASP A 372 -28.28 25.86 14.56
C ASP A 372 -28.62 25.11 13.28
N LEU A 373 -28.34 25.70 12.11
CA LEU A 373 -28.51 25.03 10.82
C LEU A 373 -27.62 23.77 10.69
N ILE A 374 -26.36 23.84 11.12
CA ILE A 374 -25.45 22.69 11.08
C ILE A 374 -25.98 21.57 11.98
N ALA A 375 -26.43 21.91 13.19
CA ALA A 375 -26.97 20.95 14.15
C ALA A 375 -28.22 20.25 13.58
N ASP A 376 -29.14 21.01 12.98
CA ASP A 376 -30.39 20.49 12.41
C ASP A 376 -30.16 19.60 11.19
N ILE A 377 -29.26 20.00 10.27
CA ILE A 377 -29.02 19.28 9.01
C ILE A 377 -28.20 18.01 9.24
N LEU A 378 -27.15 18.09 10.06
CA LEU A 378 -26.28 16.95 10.35
C LEU A 378 -26.86 16.05 11.45
N GLY A 379 -27.78 16.56 12.28
CA GLY A 379 -28.36 15.82 13.41
C GLY A 379 -27.33 15.50 14.49
N VAL A 380 -26.44 16.45 14.79
CA VAL A 380 -25.31 16.28 15.72
C VAL A 380 -25.21 17.44 16.70
N GLU A 381 -24.58 17.18 17.84
CA GLU A 381 -24.23 18.24 18.79
C GLU A 381 -23.04 19.04 18.26
N VAL A 382 -23.17 20.37 18.26
CA VAL A 382 -22.13 21.28 17.74
C VAL A 382 -21.38 21.91 18.89
N PHE A 383 -20.05 21.87 18.84
CA PHE A 383 -19.16 22.50 19.80
C PHE A 383 -18.17 23.43 19.10
N ARG A 384 -18.04 24.63 19.65
CA ARG A 384 -17.08 25.63 19.23
C ARG A 384 -15.76 25.41 19.95
N GLN A 385 -14.72 25.02 19.21
CA GLN A 385 -13.41 24.72 19.80
C GLN A 385 -12.26 25.10 18.86
N ALA A 386 -11.06 25.26 19.41
CA ALA A 386 -9.83 25.42 18.64
C ALA A 386 -8.89 24.22 18.87
N VAL A 387 -8.13 23.83 17.85
CA VAL A 387 -7.19 22.70 17.93
C VAL A 387 -5.77 23.24 17.81
N ALA A 388 -4.95 23.04 18.85
CA ALA A 388 -3.57 23.56 18.92
C ALA A 388 -3.46 25.08 18.68
N GLY A 389 -4.43 25.86 19.17
CA GLY A 389 -4.51 27.31 18.92
C GLY A 389 -4.97 27.72 17.53
N ASN A 390 -5.29 26.76 16.65
CA ASN A 390 -5.85 27.02 15.33
C ASN A 390 -7.38 27.00 15.36
N ILE A 391 -7.97 28.03 14.75
CA ILE A 391 -9.42 28.20 14.62
C ILE A 391 -10.05 27.34 13.50
N LEU A 392 -9.24 26.88 12.53
CA LEU A 392 -9.68 26.07 11.39
C LEU A 392 -9.68 24.57 11.73
N VAL A 393 -10.62 24.15 12.59
CA VAL A 393 -10.70 22.77 13.09
C VAL A 393 -10.80 21.72 11.97
N GLY A 394 -11.51 22.02 10.88
CA GLY A 394 -11.68 21.15 9.72
C GLY A 394 -10.40 20.91 8.92
N SER A 395 -9.35 21.73 9.11
CA SER A 395 -8.04 21.53 8.48
C SER A 395 -7.09 20.68 9.31
N TYR A 396 -7.15 20.85 10.63
CA TYR A 396 -6.16 20.34 11.58
C TYR A 396 -6.65 19.16 12.41
N CYS A 397 -7.90 18.76 12.23
CA CYS A 397 -8.52 17.62 12.90
C CYS A 397 -9.29 16.79 11.88
N THR A 398 -9.22 15.46 12.00
CA THR A 398 -10.03 14.53 11.24
C THR A 398 -10.39 13.37 12.14
N PHE A 399 -11.68 13.12 12.32
CA PHE A 399 -12.17 12.07 13.21
C PHE A 399 -13.36 11.33 12.60
N SER A 400 -13.49 10.06 12.96
CA SER A 400 -14.63 9.20 12.64
C SER A 400 -15.40 8.87 13.93
N ASN A 401 -16.33 7.91 13.88
CA ASN A 401 -17.03 7.46 15.09
C ASN A 401 -16.14 6.57 15.99
N LYS A 402 -14.99 6.10 15.48
CA LYS A 402 -14.11 5.17 16.19
C LYS A 402 -12.88 5.82 16.82
N GLY A 403 -12.41 6.92 16.26
CA GLY A 403 -11.20 7.61 16.70
C GLY A 403 -10.91 8.84 15.85
N GLY A 404 -9.86 9.58 16.18
CA GLY A 404 -9.47 10.76 15.43
C GLY A 404 -8.00 11.13 15.53
N LEU A 405 -7.53 11.84 14.51
CA LEU A 405 -6.17 12.37 14.42
C LEU A 405 -6.22 13.90 14.48
N VAL A 406 -5.40 14.47 15.35
CA VAL A 406 -5.29 15.92 15.55
C VAL A 406 -3.86 16.40 15.34
N HIS A 407 -3.72 17.72 15.17
CA HIS A 407 -2.45 18.41 14.97
C HIS A 407 -1.34 17.91 15.92
N PRO A 408 -0.09 17.73 15.44
CA PRO A 408 0.99 17.16 16.25
C PRO A 408 1.41 18.02 17.45
N HIS A 409 1.17 19.34 17.39
CA HIS A 409 1.46 20.27 18.49
C HIS A 409 0.29 20.48 19.46
N THR A 410 -0.79 19.69 19.38
CA THR A 410 -1.86 19.74 20.38
C THR A 410 -1.33 19.30 21.74
N SER A 411 -1.64 20.06 22.79
CA SER A 411 -1.21 19.71 24.15
C SER A 411 -1.94 18.46 24.65
N ILE A 412 -1.34 17.75 25.62
CA ILE A 412 -1.97 16.55 26.20
C ILE A 412 -3.28 16.90 26.92
N GLU A 413 -3.34 18.08 27.54
CA GLU A 413 -4.55 18.60 28.20
C GLU A 413 -5.68 18.83 27.17
N ASP A 414 -5.37 19.49 26.05
CA ASP A 414 -6.34 19.72 24.97
C ASP A 414 -6.80 18.41 24.32
N LEU A 415 -5.89 17.42 24.19
CA LEU A 415 -6.21 16.09 23.67
C LEU A 415 -7.23 15.37 24.55
N ASP A 416 -7.02 15.38 25.86
CA ASP A 416 -7.91 14.73 26.83
C ASP A 416 -9.28 15.44 26.89
N GLU A 417 -9.30 16.77 26.81
CA GLU A 417 -10.54 17.56 26.71
C GLU A 417 -11.32 17.21 25.45
N LEU A 418 -10.66 17.24 24.28
CA LEU A 418 -11.28 16.91 23.00
C LEU A 418 -11.74 15.46 22.94
N SER A 419 -10.99 14.53 23.52
CA SER A 419 -11.37 13.11 23.55
C SER A 419 -12.59 12.88 24.45
N THR A 420 -12.68 13.59 25.57
CA THR A 420 -13.86 13.56 26.46
C THR A 420 -15.09 14.16 25.77
N LEU A 421 -14.92 15.27 25.07
CA LEU A 421 -15.99 15.95 24.34
C LEU A 421 -16.51 15.12 23.17
N LEU A 422 -15.62 14.58 22.33
CA LEU A 422 -15.99 13.79 21.17
C LEU A 422 -16.35 12.33 21.51
N GLN A 423 -16.08 11.88 22.74
CA GLN A 423 -16.24 10.50 23.21
C GLN A 423 -15.50 9.45 22.37
N VAL A 424 -14.45 9.87 21.65
CA VAL A 424 -13.60 8.99 20.82
C VAL A 424 -12.12 9.18 21.17
N PRO A 425 -11.29 8.13 21.04
CA PRO A 425 -9.85 8.26 21.27
C PRO A 425 -9.22 9.17 20.21
N LEU A 426 -8.44 10.14 20.66
CA LEU A 426 -7.68 11.06 19.80
C LEU A 426 -6.19 10.84 19.97
N VAL A 427 -5.45 10.97 18.87
CA VAL A 427 -3.99 10.94 18.86
C VAL A 427 -3.45 12.11 18.06
N ALA A 428 -2.39 12.73 18.56
CA ALA A 428 -1.64 13.73 17.82
C ALA A 428 -0.69 13.04 16.82
N GLY A 429 -0.72 13.45 15.55
CA GLY A 429 0.11 12.84 14.52
C GLY A 429 0.20 13.67 13.25
N THR A 430 0.97 13.17 12.29
CA THR A 430 1.18 13.80 10.98
C THR A 430 0.75 12.87 9.85
N VAL A 431 0.55 13.46 8.67
CA VAL A 431 0.28 12.75 7.43
C VAL A 431 1.27 13.22 6.36
N ASN A 432 1.40 12.51 5.23
CA ASN A 432 2.24 12.95 4.12
C ASN A 432 3.69 13.33 4.52
N ARG A 433 4.34 12.52 5.36
CA ARG A 433 5.75 12.71 5.78
C ARG A 433 5.96 13.99 6.59
N GLY A 434 5.16 14.16 7.65
CA GLY A 434 5.29 15.28 8.58
C GLY A 434 4.43 16.51 8.26
N SER A 435 3.44 16.40 7.36
CA SER A 435 2.46 17.46 7.16
C SER A 435 1.54 17.56 8.38
N GLU A 436 1.38 18.78 8.86
CA GLU A 436 0.52 19.17 9.98
C GLU A 436 -0.95 19.29 9.58
N VAL A 437 -1.25 19.39 8.28
CA VAL A 437 -2.60 19.60 7.75
C VAL A 437 -3.26 18.25 7.49
N ILE A 438 -3.79 17.65 8.55
CA ILE A 438 -4.31 16.28 8.56
C ILE A 438 -5.45 16.09 7.55
N ALA A 439 -6.45 16.96 7.58
CA ALA A 439 -7.62 16.83 6.72
C ALA A 439 -7.31 17.07 5.22
N ALA A 440 -6.15 17.63 4.89
CA ALA A 440 -5.69 17.68 3.50
C ALA A 440 -5.14 16.33 3.09
N GLY A 441 -4.29 15.74 3.93
CA GLY A 441 -3.56 14.52 3.57
C GLY A 441 -4.38 13.24 3.62
N MET A 442 -5.57 13.25 4.23
CA MET A 442 -6.41 12.07 4.36
C MET A 442 -7.91 12.34 4.40
N THR A 443 -8.68 11.29 4.13
CA THR A 443 -10.11 11.19 4.43
C THR A 443 -10.42 9.80 4.98
N VAL A 444 -11.36 9.69 5.90
CA VAL A 444 -11.59 8.48 6.69
C VAL A 444 -13.08 8.29 6.98
N ASN A 445 -13.52 7.04 7.01
CA ASN A 445 -14.79 6.61 7.57
C ASN A 445 -14.55 5.47 8.58
N ASP A 446 -15.61 4.81 9.03
CA ASP A 446 -15.49 3.81 10.08
C ASP A 446 -14.81 2.49 9.65
N TRP A 447 -14.64 2.24 8.34
CA TRP A 447 -14.04 1.00 7.86
C TRP A 447 -12.80 1.21 6.98
N THR A 448 -12.74 2.28 6.19
CA THR A 448 -11.66 2.62 5.25
C THR A 448 -11.04 3.98 5.55
N ALA A 449 -9.76 4.12 5.20
CA ALA A 449 -9.08 5.40 5.17
C ALA A 449 -8.30 5.54 3.87
N PHE A 450 -8.31 6.73 3.29
CA PHE A 450 -7.49 7.09 2.14
C PHE A 450 -6.49 8.17 2.54
N CYS A 451 -5.21 7.91 2.29
CA CYS A 451 -4.10 8.75 2.73
C CYS A 451 -3.20 9.08 1.53
N GLY A 452 -2.51 10.23 1.56
CA GLY A 452 -1.63 10.62 0.47
C GLY A 452 -0.47 9.67 0.26
N LEU A 453 0.01 9.58 -0.99
CA LEU A 453 1.05 8.63 -1.39
C LEU A 453 2.36 8.76 -0.59
N ASP A 454 2.68 9.97 -0.14
CA ASP A 454 3.87 10.25 0.66
C ASP A 454 3.73 9.87 2.14
N THR A 455 2.54 9.45 2.60
CA THR A 455 2.32 9.02 3.99
C THR A 455 3.18 7.80 4.31
N THR A 456 4.03 7.95 5.33
CA THR A 456 5.01 6.94 5.73
C THR A 456 4.36 5.70 6.34
N ALA A 457 5.08 4.57 6.41
CA ALA A 457 4.54 3.34 7.00
C ALA A 457 4.24 3.49 8.50
N THR A 458 5.04 4.29 9.21
CA THR A 458 4.82 4.63 10.62
C THR A 458 3.57 5.46 10.81
N GLU A 459 3.35 6.49 9.99
CA GLU A 459 2.11 7.29 10.01
C GLU A 459 0.90 6.41 9.71
N LEU A 460 0.95 5.56 8.67
CA LEU A 460 -0.14 4.61 8.38
C LEU A 460 -0.45 3.68 9.54
N SER A 461 0.57 3.15 10.22
CA SER A 461 0.35 2.26 11.37
C SER A 461 -0.36 2.97 12.52
N VAL A 462 -0.09 4.27 12.73
CA VAL A 462 -0.79 5.08 13.73
C VAL A 462 -2.25 5.28 13.30
N ILE A 463 -2.48 5.64 12.04
CA ILE A 463 -3.81 5.86 11.48
C ILE A 463 -4.67 4.60 11.60
N GLU A 464 -4.16 3.46 11.16
CA GLU A 464 -4.88 2.18 11.23
C GLU A 464 -5.24 1.78 12.67
N SER A 465 -4.36 2.09 13.63
CA SER A 465 -4.57 1.83 15.05
C SER A 465 -5.64 2.74 15.65
N VAL A 466 -5.54 4.04 15.41
CA VAL A 466 -6.44 5.07 15.98
C VAL A 466 -7.86 4.91 15.46
N PHE A 467 -8.02 4.68 14.15
CA PHE A 467 -9.33 4.51 13.53
C PHE A 467 -9.86 3.07 13.60
N LYS A 468 -9.11 2.14 14.20
CA LYS A 468 -9.48 0.72 14.37
C LYS A 468 -9.94 0.05 13.07
N LEU A 469 -9.23 0.32 11.98
CA LEU A 469 -9.59 -0.20 10.65
C LEU A 469 -9.39 -1.72 10.55
N ARG A 470 -8.40 -2.26 11.28
CA ARG A 470 -8.12 -3.70 11.35
C ARG A 470 -9.20 -4.51 12.08
N GLU A 471 -9.94 -3.89 13.00
CA GLU A 471 -10.98 -4.55 13.79
C GLU A 471 -12.35 -4.58 13.10
N ALA A 472 -12.51 -4.00 11.90
CA ALA A 472 -13.79 -3.99 11.19
C ALA A 472 -14.18 -5.38 10.62
N GLN A 473 -13.31 -6.39 10.70
CA GLN A 473 -13.49 -7.70 10.09
C GLN A 473 -14.35 -8.79 10.82
N PRO A 474 -14.89 -8.66 12.05
CA PRO A 474 -15.73 -9.73 12.61
C PRO A 474 -17.25 -9.52 12.55
N ASN A 475 -17.80 -8.32 12.29
CA ASN A 475 -19.25 -8.12 12.43
C ASN A 475 -20.06 -8.25 11.12
N MET A 476 -19.54 -7.78 9.99
CA MET A 476 -20.27 -7.91 8.71
C MET A 476 -20.42 -9.36 8.25
N ILE A 477 -19.39 -10.19 8.46
CA ILE A 477 -19.43 -11.63 8.15
C ILE A 477 -20.45 -12.34 9.05
N VAL A 478 -20.52 -11.97 10.33
CA VAL A 478 -21.47 -12.58 11.28
C VAL A 478 -22.91 -12.17 10.99
N ASP A 479 -23.16 -10.93 10.57
CA ASP A 479 -24.50 -10.48 10.20
C ASP A 479 -24.97 -11.01 8.83
N GLU A 480 -24.07 -11.17 7.85
CA GLU A 480 -24.37 -11.90 6.60
C GLU A 480 -24.59 -13.40 6.86
N MET A 481 -23.78 -14.03 7.71
CA MET A 481 -24.00 -15.42 8.12
C MET A 481 -25.32 -15.58 8.88
N ARG A 482 -25.71 -14.63 9.73
CA ARG A 482 -27.01 -14.63 10.40
C ARG A 482 -28.18 -14.44 9.42
N LYS A 483 -28.08 -13.49 8.48
CA LYS A 483 -29.13 -13.29 7.46
C LYS A 483 -29.32 -14.52 6.58
N SER A 484 -28.23 -15.13 6.11
CA SER A 484 -28.30 -16.35 5.29
C SER A 484 -28.79 -17.58 6.08
N LEU A 485 -28.53 -17.65 7.39
CA LEU A 485 -29.12 -18.66 8.26
C LEU A 485 -30.61 -18.41 8.55
N ILE A 486 -31.08 -17.17 8.56
CA ILE A 486 -32.51 -16.87 8.78
C ILE A 486 -33.32 -17.13 7.51
N ASP A 487 -32.81 -16.78 6.33
CA ASP A 487 -33.45 -17.03 5.02
C ASP A 487 -33.48 -18.52 4.63
N SER A 488 -32.77 -19.39 5.34
CA SER A 488 -32.84 -20.85 5.13
C SER A 488 -33.82 -21.55 6.07
N TYR A 489 -34.38 -20.84 7.05
CA TYR A 489 -35.34 -21.37 8.03
C TYR A 489 -36.75 -20.75 7.95
N VAL A 490 -36.97 -19.83 7.00
CA VAL A 490 -38.30 -19.33 6.57
C VAL A 490 -38.57 -19.88 5.17
#